data_AF-A0A7S3ZN88-F1
#
_entry.id   AF-A0A7S3ZN88-F1
#
_cell.length_a   1.000
_cell.length_b   1.000
_cell.length_c   1.000
_cell.angle_alpha   90.00
_cell.angle_beta   90.00
_cell.angle_gamma   90.00
#
_symmetry.space_group_name_H-M   'P 1'
#
loop_
_entity.id
_entity.type
_entity.pdbx_description
1 polymer ?
#
loop_
_entity_poly.entity_id
_entity_poly.type
_entity_poly.pdbx_seq_one_letter_code
_entity_poly.pdbx_strand_id
1 'polypeptide(L)'
;MPVTCVARAFYAEFDDVKGPVVLYEEPPGCLTRDEEGRRIWECFGDYVITGREPLDGVAVRARAGRDAVLCVPQILRSETRYVRNALLFGLGVAVPGADLPAATGACLPALQRLSRSLRALEAEAQDASWAARKERLEAALPAVLEALERAAAQACRRHVPPAPPTPWPATR
;
A
#
# COMPACT_ATOMS: atom_id res chain seq x y z
N MET A 1 -6.98 -19.56 -16.71
CA MET A 1 -6.29 -18.31 -17.10
C MET A 1 -5.48 -17.85 -15.91
N PRO A 2 -4.14 -17.77 -15.95
CA PRO A 2 -3.41 -17.17 -14.84
C PRO A 2 -3.79 -15.69 -14.84
N VAL A 3 -4.35 -15.21 -13.72
CA VAL A 3 -4.65 -13.80 -13.54
C VAL A 3 -3.30 -13.10 -13.44
N THR A 4 -2.86 -12.45 -14.51
CA THR A 4 -1.81 -11.43 -14.43
C THR A 4 -2.42 -10.24 -13.71
N CYS A 5 -2.50 -10.32 -12.37
CA CYS A 5 -2.77 -9.17 -11.51
C CYS A 5 -1.59 -8.20 -11.67
N VAL A 6 -1.66 -7.30 -12.65
CA VAL A 6 -0.77 -6.14 -12.66
C VAL A 6 -1.17 -5.33 -11.43
N ALA A 7 -0.31 -5.35 -10.42
CA ALA A 7 -0.57 -4.59 -9.23
C ALA A 7 -0.53 -3.09 -9.58
N ARG A 8 -1.24 -2.27 -8.82
CA ARG A 8 -1.25 -0.82 -8.99
C ARG A 8 -0.60 -0.22 -7.75
N ALA A 9 0.46 0.56 -7.90
CA ALA A 9 1.16 1.17 -6.76
C ALA A 9 0.80 2.64 -6.64
N PHE A 10 0.85 3.18 -5.42
CA PHE A 10 0.67 4.60 -5.20
C PHE A 10 1.41 5.14 -4.00
N TYR A 11 1.73 6.43 -4.10
CA TYR A 11 2.20 7.23 -3.00
C TYR A 11 1.25 8.40 -2.77
N ALA A 12 1.00 8.67 -1.50
CA ALA A 12 0.13 9.75 -1.11
C ALA A 12 0.56 10.45 0.16
N GLU A 13 0.21 11.72 0.24
CA GLU A 13 0.42 12.58 1.40
C GLU A 13 -0.94 12.91 2.02
N PHE A 14 -0.96 13.09 3.33
CA PHE A 14 -2.15 13.45 4.08
C PHE A 14 -1.94 14.83 4.68
N ASP A 15 -2.74 15.78 4.21
CA ASP A 15 -2.78 17.15 4.71
C ASP A 15 -3.91 17.25 5.75
N ASP A 16 -3.64 17.94 6.85
CA ASP A 16 -4.57 18.12 7.97
C ASP A 16 -5.80 18.97 7.61
N VAL A 17 -5.73 19.76 6.53
CA VAL A 17 -6.79 20.66 6.07
C VAL A 17 -7.46 20.16 4.79
N LYS A 18 -6.67 19.68 3.82
CA LYS A 18 -7.15 19.22 2.51
C LYS A 18 -7.49 17.73 2.50
N GLY A 19 -7.03 16.99 3.49
CA GLY A 19 -7.21 15.55 3.58
C GLY A 19 -6.20 14.76 2.73
N PRO A 20 -6.55 13.51 2.39
CA PRO A 20 -5.67 12.59 1.68
C PRO A 20 -5.50 12.98 0.21
N VAL A 21 -4.26 13.08 -0.29
CA VAL A 21 -3.95 13.38 -1.70
C VAL A 21 -3.00 12.33 -2.30
N VAL A 22 -3.44 11.60 -3.34
CA VAL A 22 -2.53 10.84 -4.22
C VAL A 22 -1.62 11.82 -4.92
N LEU A 23 -0.32 11.62 -4.79
CA LEU A 23 0.66 12.38 -5.57
C LEU A 23 1.18 11.58 -6.75
N TYR A 24 1.40 10.28 -6.56
CA TYR A 24 1.93 9.40 -7.60
C TYR A 24 1.15 8.10 -7.62
N GLU A 25 0.89 7.61 -8.82
CA GLU A 25 0.27 6.32 -9.06
C GLU A 25 0.92 5.67 -10.28
N GLU A 26 1.10 4.35 -10.22
CA GLU A 26 1.66 3.55 -11.30
C GLU A 26 0.76 2.33 -11.53
N PRO A 27 0.20 2.15 -12.73
CA PRO A 27 0.23 3.09 -13.86
C PRO A 27 -0.49 4.43 -13.59
N PRO A 28 -0.16 5.52 -14.31
CA PRO A 28 -0.88 6.79 -14.20
C PRO A 28 -2.39 6.61 -14.44
N GLY A 29 -3.24 7.20 -13.59
CA GLY A 29 -4.70 7.09 -13.66
C GLY A 29 -5.31 5.80 -13.10
N CYS A 30 -4.52 4.92 -12.48
CA CYS A 30 -4.99 3.59 -12.09
C CYS A 30 -5.83 3.55 -10.81
N LEU A 31 -5.82 4.60 -9.98
CA LEU A 31 -6.61 4.70 -8.75
C LEU A 31 -7.78 5.67 -8.85
N THR A 32 -7.96 6.29 -10.02
CA THR A 32 -8.99 7.30 -10.21
C THR A 32 -10.38 6.71 -10.07
N ARG A 33 -10.62 5.50 -10.59
CA ARG A 33 -11.87 4.73 -10.47
C ARG A 33 -11.63 3.22 -10.55
N ASP A 34 -12.38 2.43 -9.77
CA ASP A 34 -12.53 0.98 -9.96
C ASP A 34 -13.44 0.66 -11.17
N GLU A 35 -13.61 -0.63 -11.49
CA GLU A 35 -14.49 -1.09 -12.58
C GLU A 35 -15.95 -0.63 -12.41
N GLU A 36 -16.35 -0.31 -11.17
CA GLU A 36 -17.67 0.19 -10.80
C GLU A 36 -17.74 1.72 -10.69
N GLY A 37 -16.67 2.43 -11.07
CA GLY A 37 -16.63 3.89 -11.11
C GLY A 37 -16.37 4.56 -9.76
N ARG A 38 -16.10 3.82 -8.68
CA ARG A 38 -15.79 4.36 -7.34
C ARG A 38 -14.31 4.71 -7.24
N ARG A 39 -13.98 5.79 -6.53
CA ARG A 39 -12.57 6.14 -6.32
C ARG A 39 -11.93 5.15 -5.35
N ILE A 40 -10.96 4.37 -5.84
CA ILE A 40 -10.18 3.44 -5.01
C ILE A 40 -9.54 4.20 -3.84
N TRP A 41 -9.20 5.48 -4.07
CA TRP A 41 -8.62 6.40 -3.09
C TRP A 41 -9.50 6.71 -1.87
N GLU A 42 -10.82 6.77 -2.03
CA GLU A 42 -11.73 7.18 -0.96
C GLU A 42 -11.83 6.10 0.14
N CYS A 43 -11.52 4.84 -0.17
CA CYS A 43 -11.66 3.71 0.75
C CYS A 43 -10.66 3.69 1.91
N PHE A 44 -9.58 4.46 1.87
CA PHE A 44 -8.56 4.46 2.93
C PHE A 44 -8.24 5.86 3.48
N GLY A 45 -8.75 6.92 2.85
CA GLY A 45 -8.61 8.30 3.34
C GLY A 45 -9.10 8.47 4.78
N ASP A 46 -10.23 7.84 5.08
CA ASP A 46 -10.86 7.88 6.41
C ASP A 46 -10.02 7.16 7.47
N TYR A 47 -9.25 6.13 7.11
CA TYR A 47 -8.50 5.31 8.07
C TYR A 47 -7.18 5.94 8.53
N VAL A 48 -6.63 6.87 7.75
CA VAL A 48 -5.34 7.51 8.07
C VAL A 48 -5.53 8.81 8.87
N ILE A 49 -6.69 9.46 8.72
CA ILE A 49 -7.00 10.77 9.32
C ILE A 49 -7.85 10.66 10.61
N THR A 50 -8.26 9.46 11.02
CA THR A 50 -9.00 9.31 12.29
C THR A 50 -8.09 9.64 13.47
N GLY A 51 -8.20 10.87 13.99
CA GLY A 51 -7.45 11.42 15.13
C GLY A 51 -7.65 10.71 16.48
N ARG A 52 -8.02 9.42 16.49
CA ARG A 52 -8.12 8.59 17.69
C ARG A 52 -6.90 7.71 17.92
N GLU A 53 -6.13 7.38 16.89
CA GLU A 53 -4.80 6.77 17.00
C GLU A 53 -4.17 6.78 15.59
N PRO A 54 -3.02 7.43 15.40
CA PRO A 54 -2.36 7.39 14.11
C PRO A 54 -1.89 5.96 13.82
N LEU A 55 -2.29 5.39 12.68
CA LEU A 55 -1.86 4.07 12.22
C LEU A 55 -0.38 4.06 11.76
N ASP A 56 0.52 4.75 12.45
CA ASP A 56 1.94 4.85 12.07
C ASP A 56 2.57 3.46 11.95
N GLY A 57 2.91 3.06 10.73
CA GLY A 57 3.45 1.72 10.42
C GLY A 57 2.44 0.58 10.47
N VAL A 58 1.18 0.85 10.83
CA VAL A 58 0.10 -0.14 10.87
C VAL A 58 -0.62 -0.16 9.53
N ALA A 59 -0.63 -1.34 8.90
CA ALA A 59 -1.21 -1.48 7.58
C ALA A 59 -2.74 -1.31 7.58
N VAL A 60 -3.22 -0.39 6.75
CA VAL A 60 -4.61 -0.25 6.37
C VAL A 60 -4.91 -1.27 5.27
N ARG A 61 -6.04 -1.96 5.42
CA ARG A 61 -6.51 -2.99 4.49
C ARG A 61 -7.96 -2.67 4.16
N ALA A 62 -8.24 -2.44 2.90
CA ALA A 62 -9.57 -2.07 2.45
C ALA A 62 -9.93 -2.83 1.17
N ARG A 63 -11.22 -2.83 0.84
CA ARG A 63 -11.73 -3.36 -0.41
C ARG A 63 -12.37 -2.23 -1.21
N ALA A 64 -11.93 -2.06 -2.45
CA ALA A 64 -12.51 -1.14 -3.41
C ALA A 64 -13.10 -1.98 -4.55
N GLY A 65 -14.38 -2.33 -4.43
CA GLY A 65 -15.02 -3.28 -5.34
C GLY A 65 -14.39 -4.66 -5.31
N ARG A 66 -13.80 -5.05 -6.45
CA ARG A 66 -13.10 -6.33 -6.61
C ARG A 66 -11.63 -6.25 -6.19
N ASP A 67 -11.12 -5.05 -5.94
CA ASP A 67 -9.70 -4.81 -5.70
C ASP A 67 -9.40 -4.87 -4.20
N ALA A 68 -8.35 -5.61 -3.86
CA ALA A 68 -7.78 -5.59 -2.51
C ALA A 68 -6.78 -4.44 -2.42
N VAL A 69 -6.98 -3.53 -1.47
CA VAL A 69 -6.14 -2.34 -1.29
C VAL A 69 -5.40 -2.43 0.03
N LEU A 70 -4.08 -2.24 -0.03
CA LEU A 70 -3.19 -2.23 1.12
C LEU A 70 -2.43 -0.91 1.13
N CYS A 71 -2.32 -0.28 2.29
CA CYS A 71 -1.53 0.93 2.48
C CYS A 71 -0.82 0.87 3.82
N VAL A 72 0.44 1.29 3.88
CA VAL A 72 1.18 1.40 5.15
C VAL A 72 1.47 2.88 5.39
N PRO A 73 0.60 3.59 6.12
CA PRO A 73 0.85 4.98 6.49
C PRO A 73 2.09 5.09 7.39
N GLN A 74 2.79 6.21 7.25
CA GLN A 74 3.96 6.60 8.02
C GLN A 74 3.75 8.01 8.54
N ILE A 75 4.14 8.23 9.79
CA ILE A 75 4.11 9.55 10.41
C ILE A 75 5.52 9.96 10.79
N LEU A 76 5.97 11.06 10.20
CA LEU A 76 7.24 11.65 10.52
C LEU A 76 7.04 12.94 11.33
N ARG A 77 7.43 12.86 12.60
CA ARG A 77 7.56 14.02 13.49
C ARG A 77 9.03 14.41 13.55
N SER A 78 9.33 15.68 13.46
CA SER A 78 10.68 16.21 13.57
C SER A 78 10.65 17.51 14.36
N GLU A 79 11.42 17.57 15.44
CA GLU A 79 11.56 18.75 16.29
C GLU A 79 12.24 19.93 15.57
N THR A 80 12.88 19.68 14.43
CA THR A 80 13.53 20.72 13.61
C THR A 80 12.83 20.98 12.28
N ARG A 81 12.16 19.98 11.69
CA ARG A 81 11.65 20.04 10.31
C ARG A 81 10.13 19.92 10.18
N TYR A 82 9.45 19.37 11.19
CA TYR A 82 8.00 19.16 11.24
C TYR A 82 7.43 19.60 12.59
N VAL A 83 7.87 20.80 13.02
CA VAL A 83 7.70 21.29 14.39
C VAL A 83 6.23 21.63 14.71
N ARG A 84 5.45 21.98 13.67
CA ARG A 84 4.03 22.34 13.80
C ARG A 84 3.10 21.23 13.34
N ASN A 85 3.38 20.63 12.17
CA ASN A 85 2.57 19.57 11.58
C ASN A 85 3.47 18.39 11.23
N ALA A 86 3.11 17.19 11.68
CA ALA A 86 3.79 15.96 11.28
C ALA A 86 3.57 15.72 9.78
N LEU A 87 4.58 15.23 9.07
CA LEU A 87 4.37 14.73 7.70
C LEU A 87 3.71 13.35 7.78
N LEU A 88 2.53 13.23 7.17
CA LEU A 88 1.82 11.96 7.04
C LEU A 88 1.85 11.55 5.57
N PHE A 89 2.31 10.35 5.29
CA PHE A 89 2.32 9.79 3.95
C PHE A 89 2.07 8.29 3.96
N GLY A 90 1.70 7.72 2.82
CA GLY A 90 1.44 6.29 2.70
C GLY A 90 1.88 5.77 1.35
N LEU A 91 2.57 4.62 1.38
CA LEU A 91 2.81 3.80 0.20
C LEU A 91 1.77 2.68 0.19
N GLY A 92 1.10 2.50 -0.93
CA GLY A 92 0.06 1.51 -1.07
C GLY A 92 0.09 0.75 -2.39
N VAL A 93 -0.67 -0.33 -2.41
CA VAL A 93 -0.88 -1.18 -3.58
C VAL A 93 -2.35 -1.59 -3.65
N ALA A 94 -2.93 -1.53 -4.84
CA ALA A 94 -4.21 -2.15 -5.18
C ALA A 94 -3.95 -3.38 -6.04
N VAL A 95 -4.54 -4.52 -5.68
CA VAL A 95 -4.39 -5.79 -6.39
C VAL A 95 -5.74 -6.17 -6.98
N PRO A 96 -5.91 -6.02 -8.31
CA PRO A 96 -7.19 -6.26 -8.95
C PRO A 96 -7.68 -7.69 -8.82
N GLY A 97 -8.95 -7.88 -8.46
CA GLY A 97 -9.59 -9.19 -8.37
C GLY A 97 -9.00 -10.16 -7.32
N ALA A 98 -8.05 -9.72 -6.50
CA ALA A 98 -7.46 -10.54 -5.46
C ALA A 98 -8.30 -10.53 -4.18
N ASP A 99 -8.29 -11.65 -3.47
CA ASP A 99 -8.85 -11.69 -2.12
C ASP A 99 -7.94 -10.98 -1.11
N LEU A 100 -8.53 -10.26 -0.15
CA LEU A 100 -7.80 -9.38 0.76
C LEU A 100 -6.75 -10.13 1.63
N PRO A 101 -7.04 -11.30 2.24
CA PRO A 101 -6.03 -12.13 2.91
C PRO A 101 -4.89 -12.56 2.00
N ALA A 102 -5.18 -12.95 0.75
CA ALA A 102 -4.17 -13.39 -0.20
C ALA A 102 -3.24 -12.22 -0.60
N ALA A 103 -3.82 -11.08 -0.97
CA ALA A 103 -3.07 -9.85 -1.26
C ALA A 103 -2.25 -9.40 -0.03
N THR A 104 -2.84 -9.47 1.17
CA THR A 104 -2.16 -9.12 2.42
C THR A 104 -0.94 -10.00 2.65
N GLY A 105 -1.08 -11.33 2.59
CA GLY A 105 0.03 -12.26 2.81
C GLY A 105 1.16 -12.09 1.78
N ALA A 106 0.80 -11.74 0.54
CA ALA A 106 1.73 -11.60 -0.57
C ALA A 106 2.51 -10.27 -0.55
N CYS A 107 1.82 -9.15 -0.38
CA CYS A 107 2.39 -7.82 -0.62
C CYS A 107 2.82 -7.11 0.67
N LEU A 108 2.16 -7.39 1.81
CA LEU A 108 2.34 -6.59 3.02
C LEU A 108 3.80 -6.57 3.55
N PRO A 109 4.54 -7.70 3.62
CA PRO A 109 5.90 -7.69 4.14
C PRO A 109 6.84 -6.78 3.33
N ALA A 110 6.69 -6.77 2.01
CA ALA A 110 7.46 -5.91 1.12
C ALA A 110 7.03 -4.44 1.27
N LEU A 111 5.72 -4.18 1.32
CA LEU A 111 5.16 -2.84 1.51
C LEU A 111 5.61 -2.20 2.82
N GLN A 112 5.67 -2.97 3.92
CA GLN A 112 6.17 -2.50 5.22
C GLN A 112 7.67 -2.18 5.20
N ARG A 113 8.47 -2.99 4.49
CA ARG A 113 9.91 -2.72 4.33
C ARG A 113 10.13 -1.42 3.55
N LEU A 114 9.46 -1.27 2.40
CA LEU A 114 9.58 -0.10 1.56
C LEU A 114 9.11 1.18 2.27
N SER A 115 7.99 1.10 2.99
CA SER A 115 7.47 2.26 3.75
C SER A 115 8.42 2.72 4.85
N ARG A 116 9.08 1.78 5.55
CA ARG A 116 10.14 2.12 6.53
C ARG A 116 11.37 2.72 5.87
N SER A 117 11.80 2.19 4.72
CA SER A 117 12.91 2.77 3.96
C SER A 117 12.60 4.18 3.49
N LEU A 118 11.40 4.43 2.97
CA LEU A 118 10.94 5.76 2.58
C LEU A 118 10.92 6.73 3.78
N ARG A 119 10.46 6.28 4.96
CA ARG A 119 10.54 7.08 6.19
C ARG A 119 11.96 7.41 6.61
N ALA A 120 12.88 6.45 6.52
CA ALA A 120 14.29 6.69 6.85
C ALA A 120 14.93 7.68 5.87
N LEU A 121 14.70 7.49 4.56
CA LEU A 121 15.15 8.42 3.53
C LEU A 121 14.59 9.82 3.75
N GLU A 122 13.33 9.94 4.13
CA GLU A 122 12.72 11.24 4.42
C GLU A 122 13.30 11.88 5.69
N ALA A 123 13.53 11.11 6.75
CA ALA A 123 14.14 11.59 7.98
C ALA A 123 15.58 12.09 7.77
N GLU A 124 16.37 11.35 6.97
CA GLU A 124 17.79 11.61 6.74
C GLU A 124 18.01 12.67 5.66
N ALA A 125 17.32 12.56 4.52
CA ALA A 125 17.63 13.30 3.31
C ALA A 125 16.55 14.32 2.87
N GLN A 126 15.32 14.28 3.41
CA GLN A 126 14.18 15.12 2.97
C GLN A 126 13.74 14.87 1.51
N ASP A 127 13.76 13.61 1.07
CA ASP A 127 13.51 13.24 -0.34
C ASP A 127 12.04 13.37 -0.80
N ALA A 128 11.07 13.18 0.08
CA ALA A 128 9.64 13.30 -0.16
C ALA A 128 9.09 14.73 0.07
N SER A 129 9.70 15.54 0.94
CA SER A 129 9.24 16.91 1.22
C SER A 129 9.80 17.99 0.27
N TRP A 130 10.80 17.66 -0.56
CA TRP A 130 11.40 18.62 -1.50
C TRP A 130 10.96 18.37 -2.95
N ALA A 131 10.39 19.40 -3.59
CA ALA A 131 9.79 19.32 -4.92
C ALA A 131 10.73 18.75 -6.01
N ALA A 132 12.04 18.94 -5.89
CA ALA A 132 13.05 18.42 -6.83
C ALA A 132 13.35 16.91 -6.66
N ARG A 133 12.84 16.27 -5.61
CA ARG A 133 13.07 14.85 -5.29
C ARG A 133 11.78 14.02 -5.29
N LYS A 134 10.64 14.70 -5.28
CA LYS A 134 9.33 14.19 -5.69
C LYS A 134 9.34 13.50 -7.07
N GLU A 135 10.10 14.03 -8.04
CA GLU A 135 10.36 13.36 -9.34
C GLU A 135 11.14 12.04 -9.21
N ARG A 136 12.04 11.91 -8.21
CA ARG A 136 12.77 10.65 -7.99
C ARG A 136 11.87 9.59 -7.37
N LEU A 137 10.93 10.01 -6.53
CA LEU A 137 9.92 9.11 -5.97
C LEU A 137 9.00 8.60 -7.08
N GLU A 138 8.51 9.50 -7.95
CA GLU A 138 7.77 9.15 -9.16
C GLU A 138 8.56 8.18 -10.06
N ALA A 139 9.84 8.46 -10.32
CA ALA A 139 10.70 7.56 -11.09
C ALA A 139 10.99 6.22 -10.40
N ALA A 140 10.87 6.15 -9.07
CA ALA A 140 11.08 4.93 -8.30
C ALA A 140 9.81 4.07 -8.15
N LEU A 141 8.62 4.63 -8.36
CA LEU A 141 7.35 3.91 -8.24
C LEU A 141 7.28 2.66 -9.15
N PRO A 142 7.71 2.70 -10.42
CA PRO A 142 7.75 1.51 -11.27
C PRO A 142 8.64 0.40 -10.69
N ALA A 143 9.83 0.73 -10.17
CA ALA A 143 10.72 -0.24 -9.55
C ALA A 143 10.14 -0.81 -8.24
N VAL A 144 9.40 0.01 -7.48
CA VAL A 144 8.63 -0.41 -6.32
C VAL A 144 7.53 -1.39 -6.71
N LEU A 145 6.80 -1.08 -7.79
CA LEU A 145 5.75 -1.96 -8.31
C LEU A 145 6.33 -3.31 -8.74
N GLU A 146 7.40 -3.32 -9.54
CA GLU A 146 8.09 -4.56 -9.93
C GLU A 146 8.61 -5.36 -8.72
N ALA A 147 9.08 -4.68 -7.68
CA ALA A 147 9.52 -5.34 -6.45
C ALA A 147 8.35 -5.98 -5.70
N LEU A 148 7.20 -5.30 -5.63
CA LEU A 148 5.98 -5.81 -5.03
C LEU A 148 5.38 -6.97 -5.84
N GLU A 149 5.38 -6.88 -7.17
CA GLU A 149 4.93 -7.96 -8.05
C GLU A 149 5.80 -9.20 -7.92
N ARG A 150 7.14 -9.04 -7.87
CA ARG A 150 8.06 -10.14 -7.61
C ARG A 150 7.84 -10.76 -6.24
N ALA A 151 7.65 -9.95 -5.20
CA ALA A 151 7.35 -10.42 -3.86
C ALA A 151 6.04 -11.20 -3.81
N ALA A 152 5.00 -10.68 -4.47
CA ALA A 152 3.70 -11.34 -4.56
C ALA A 152 3.78 -12.66 -5.33
N ALA A 153 4.49 -12.68 -6.46
CA ALA A 153 4.73 -13.90 -7.24
C ALA A 153 5.51 -14.96 -6.44
N GLN A 154 6.45 -14.54 -5.59
CA GLN A 154 7.21 -15.45 -4.73
C GLN A 154 6.37 -15.99 -3.57
N ALA A 155 5.49 -15.17 -2.99
CA ALA A 155 4.56 -15.58 -1.95
C ALA A 155 3.51 -16.58 -2.48
N CYS A 156 2.95 -16.34 -3.67
CA CYS A 156 2.03 -17.27 -4.34
C CYS A 156 2.66 -18.65 -4.60
N ARG A 157 3.96 -18.71 -4.94
CA ARG A 157 4.69 -19.98 -5.13
C ARG A 157 4.95 -20.75 -3.85
N ARG A 158 4.94 -20.07 -2.69
CA ARG A 158 5.16 -20.69 -1.36
C ARG A 158 3.86 -21.15 -0.70
N HIS A 159 2.71 -20.75 -1.24
CA HIS A 159 1.41 -21.19 -0.73
C HIS A 159 1.10 -22.61 -1.24
N VAL A 160 1.43 -23.61 -0.43
CA VAL A 160 0.91 -24.97 -0.60
C VAL A 160 -0.53 -24.94 -0.05
N PRO A 161 -1.58 -25.23 -0.85
CA PRO A 161 -2.93 -25.30 -0.31
C PRO A 161 -2.96 -26.33 0.83
N PRO A 162 -3.72 -26.09 1.91
CA PRO A 162 -3.87 -27.08 2.96
C PRO A 162 -4.36 -28.38 2.31
N ALA A 163 -3.71 -29.50 2.65
CA ALA A 163 -4.14 -30.81 2.20
C ALA A 163 -5.64 -30.97 2.50
N PRO A 164 -6.45 -31.52 1.58
CA PRO A 164 -7.86 -31.75 1.86
C PRO A 164 -7.98 -32.58 3.15
N PRO A 165 -8.99 -32.30 4.00
CA PRO A 165 -9.16 -33.06 5.23
C PRO A 165 -9.24 -34.54 4.88
N THR A 166 -8.36 -35.33 5.49
CA THR A 166 -8.35 -36.78 5.33
C THR A 166 -9.74 -37.30 5.74
N PRO A 167 -10.43 -38.07 4.89
CA PRO A 167 -11.72 -38.64 5.27
C PRO A 167 -11.52 -39.51 6.51
N TRP A 168 -12.39 -39.33 7.50
CA TRP A 168 -12.40 -40.12 8.73
C TRP A 168 -12.44 -41.62 8.37
N PRO A 169 -11.66 -42.47 9.05
CA PRO A 169 -11.74 -43.90 8.81
C PRO A 169 -13.16 -44.36 9.13
N ALA A 170 -13.83 -44.93 8.12
CA ALA A 170 -15.12 -45.57 8.31
C ALA A 170 -14.93 -46.70 9.33
N THR A 171 -15.49 -46.52 10.52
CA THR A 171 -15.63 -47.59 11.51
C THR A 171 -16.51 -48.69 10.91
N ARG A 172 -15.93 -49.88 10.77
CA ARG A 172 -16.67 -51.12 10.49
C ARG A 172 -17.21 -51.71 11.78
#